data_AF-A0A9X2E5K9-F1
#
_entry.id   AF-A0A9X2E5K9-F1
#
_cell.length_a   1.000
_cell.length_b   1.000
_cell.length_c   1.000
_cell.angle_alpha   90.00
_cell.angle_beta   90.00
_cell.angle_gamma   90.00
#
_symmetry.space_group_name_H-M   'P 1'
#
loop_
_entity.id
_entity.type
_entity.pdbx_description
1 polymer ?
#
loop_
_entity_poly.entity_id
_entity_poly.type
_entity_poly.pdbx_seq_one_letter_code
_entity_poly.pdbx_strand_id
1 'polypeptide(L)'
;MTEELFDVESGREALNRVRHWHGLLDGAGDDVAAQEEIVTQKLVAGSEAVAFGIAEETVQAAGEFSARQMDEVRAGAAEIRADDEEIARHTRAAAPENEERR
;
A
#
# COMPACT_ATOMS: atom_id res chain seq x y z
N MET A 1 -2.37 -16.93 13.64
CA MET A 1 -1.53 -15.98 12.87
C MET A 1 -1.59 -14.65 13.58
N THR A 2 -0.46 -13.98 13.76
CA THR A 2 -0.37 -12.63 14.34
C THR A 2 -0.62 -11.59 13.24
N GLU A 3 -1.17 -10.41 13.57
CA GLU A 3 -1.37 -9.29 12.63
C GLU A 3 -0.09 -8.96 11.84
N GLU A 4 1.06 -9.02 12.50
CA GLU A 4 2.38 -8.78 11.89
C GLU A 4 2.70 -9.71 10.69
N LEU A 5 2.21 -10.95 10.70
CA LEU A 5 2.42 -11.87 9.57
C LEU A 5 1.50 -11.55 8.38
N PHE A 6 0.29 -11.07 8.67
CA PHE A 6 -0.68 -10.67 7.64
C PHE A 6 -0.23 -9.40 6.92
N ASP A 7 0.33 -8.43 7.66
CA ASP A 7 0.86 -7.19 7.09
C ASP A 7 2.04 -7.48 6.16
N VAL A 8 2.97 -8.36 6.56
CA VAL A 8 4.12 -8.72 5.72
C VAL A 8 3.71 -9.43 4.41
N GLU A 9 2.70 -10.30 4.46
CA GLU A 9 2.16 -10.94 3.25
C GLU A 9 1.47 -9.91 2.34
N SER A 10 0.68 -9.00 2.91
CA SER A 10 0.01 -7.91 2.21
C SER A 10 1.01 -6.94 1.54
N GLY A 11 2.09 -6.59 2.25
CA GLY A 11 3.17 -5.77 1.71
C GLY A 11 3.90 -6.43 0.54
N ARG A 12 4.14 -7.75 0.62
CA ARG A 12 4.74 -8.51 -0.49
C ARG A 12 3.83 -8.58 -1.71
N GLU A 13 2.53 -8.74 -1.51
CA GLU A 13 1.56 -8.71 -2.60
C GLU A 13 1.51 -7.33 -3.27
N ALA A 14 1.46 -6.26 -2.48
CA ALA A 14 1.55 -4.90 -2.99
C ALA A 14 2.84 -4.65 -3.79
N LEU A 15 3.99 -5.13 -3.30
CA LEU A 15 5.26 -5.06 -4.05
C LEU A 15 5.22 -5.82 -5.39
N ASN A 16 4.55 -6.97 -5.44
CA ASN A 16 4.34 -7.69 -6.71
C ASN A 16 3.46 -6.88 -7.67
N ARG A 17 2.43 -6.19 -7.16
CA ARG A 17 1.61 -5.27 -7.97
C ARG A 17 2.41 -4.08 -8.50
N VAL A 18 3.32 -3.50 -7.71
CA VAL A 18 4.24 -2.44 -8.19
C VAL A 18 5.02 -2.93 -9.41
N ARG A 19 5.62 -4.12 -9.33
CA ARG A 19 6.40 -4.70 -10.45
C ARG A 19 5.53 -4.99 -11.66
N HIS A 20 4.31 -5.48 -11.44
CA HIS A 20 3.36 -5.75 -12.49
C HIS A 20 3.00 -4.47 -13.26
N TRP A 21 2.58 -3.42 -12.57
CA TRP A 21 2.23 -2.14 -13.18
C TRP A 21 3.43 -1.51 -13.88
N HIS A 22 4.61 -1.55 -13.27
CA HIS A 22 5.83 -1.07 -13.91
C HIS A 22 6.12 -1.79 -15.23
N GLY A 23 5.98 -3.12 -15.27
CA GLY A 23 6.17 -3.91 -16.49
C GLY A 23 5.14 -3.65 -17.59
N LEU A 24 3.98 -3.06 -17.26
CA LEU A 24 2.96 -2.68 -18.25
C LEU A 24 3.23 -1.33 -18.91
N LEU A 25 4.11 -0.47 -18.36
CA LEU A 25 4.39 0.86 -18.90
C LEU A 25 4.91 0.80 -20.34
N ASP A 26 5.81 -0.14 -20.63
CA ASP A 26 6.34 -0.33 -21.98
C ASP A 26 5.27 -0.78 -22.99
N GLY A 27 4.23 -1.48 -22.51
CA GLY A 27 3.13 -1.98 -23.31
C GLY A 27 2.05 -0.94 -23.64
N ALA A 28 1.99 0.17 -22.90
CA ALA A 28 1.00 1.23 -23.10
C ALA A 28 1.27 2.07 -24.36
N GLY A 29 2.48 2.02 -24.93
CA GLY A 29 2.84 2.74 -26.14
C GLY A 29 2.65 4.25 -25.96
N ASP A 30 1.96 4.91 -26.90
CA ASP A 30 1.68 6.36 -26.87
C ASP A 30 0.31 6.71 -26.25
N ASP A 31 -0.41 5.74 -25.66
CA ASP A 31 -1.69 6.00 -25.01
C ASP A 31 -1.47 6.66 -23.65
N VAL A 32 -1.61 8.00 -23.64
CA VAL A 32 -1.42 8.83 -22.44
C VAL A 32 -2.38 8.44 -21.32
N ALA A 33 -3.63 8.10 -21.63
CA ALA A 33 -4.61 7.76 -20.60
C ALA A 33 -4.26 6.42 -19.93
N ALA A 34 -3.84 5.43 -20.72
CA ALA A 34 -3.36 4.15 -20.19
C ALA A 34 -2.09 4.33 -19.35
N GLN A 35 -1.15 5.17 -19.78
CA GLN A 35 0.06 5.48 -19.01
C GLN A 35 -0.28 6.13 -17.67
N GLU A 36 -1.18 7.12 -17.64
CA GLU A 36 -1.62 7.79 -16.41
C GLU A 36 -2.29 6.82 -15.44
N GLU A 37 -3.14 5.92 -15.94
CA GLU A 37 -3.77 4.87 -15.14
C GLU A 37 -2.72 3.94 -14.53
N ILE A 38 -1.78 3.44 -15.34
CA ILE A 38 -0.72 2.54 -14.87
C ILE A 38 0.15 3.23 -13.82
N VAL A 39 0.54 4.49 -14.02
CA VAL A 39 1.31 5.26 -13.03
C VAL A 39 0.54 5.42 -11.72
N THR A 40 -0.75 5.74 -11.82
CA THR A 40 -1.63 5.87 -10.64
C THR A 40 -1.70 4.56 -9.86
N GLN A 41 -1.98 3.45 -10.54
CA GLN A 41 -2.06 2.13 -9.89
C GLN A 41 -0.71 1.69 -9.31
N LYS A 42 0.40 2.01 -10.00
CA LYS A 42 1.75 1.77 -9.49
C LYS A 42 2.00 2.53 -8.19
N LEU A 43 1.63 3.82 -8.12
CA LEU A 43 1.77 4.64 -6.92
C LEU A 43 0.94 4.11 -5.76
N VAL A 44 -0.32 3.72 -6.00
CA VAL A 44 -1.19 3.10 -4.98
C VAL A 44 -0.55 1.83 -4.41
N ALA A 45 -0.09 0.93 -5.28
CA ALA A 45 0.56 -0.30 -4.84
C ALA A 45 1.88 -0.02 -4.08
N GLY A 46 2.61 1.03 -4.46
CA GLY A 46 3.81 1.47 -3.75
C GLY A 46 3.49 1.95 -2.33
N SER A 47 2.46 2.78 -2.19
CA SER A 47 1.96 3.27 -0.90
C SER A 47 1.54 2.13 0.02
N GLU A 48 0.78 1.17 -0.49
CA GLU A 48 0.36 -0.02 0.26
C GLU A 48 1.58 -0.85 0.71
N ALA A 49 2.55 -1.11 -0.18
CA ALA A 49 3.74 -1.87 0.17
C ALA A 49 4.52 -1.22 1.32
N VAL A 50 4.69 0.10 1.29
CA VAL A 50 5.35 0.85 2.37
C VAL A 50 4.49 0.85 3.63
N ALA A 51 3.18 1.04 3.52
CA ALA A 51 2.26 1.03 4.66
C ALA A 51 2.37 -0.28 5.45
N PHE A 52 2.43 -1.41 4.73
CA PHE A 52 2.55 -2.76 5.26
C PHE A 52 4.01 -3.23 5.52
N GLY A 53 4.94 -2.29 5.64
CA GLY A 53 6.27 -2.56 6.21
C GLY A 53 7.36 -3.00 5.22
N ILE A 54 7.12 -2.92 3.91
CA ILE A 54 8.22 -3.09 2.93
C ILE A 54 9.10 -1.84 2.96
N ALA A 55 10.42 -2.06 2.98
CA ALA A 55 11.39 -0.96 2.97
C ALA A 55 11.25 -0.09 1.71
N GLU A 56 11.27 1.24 1.90
CA GLU A 56 11.12 2.22 0.81
C GLU A 56 12.13 2.01 -0.32
N GLU A 57 13.37 1.65 0.00
CA GLU A 57 14.42 1.35 -0.99
C GLU A 57 14.04 0.17 -1.90
N THR A 58 13.35 -0.82 -1.35
CA THR A 58 12.90 -2.00 -2.10
C THR A 58 11.73 -1.64 -3.01
N VAL A 59 10.78 -0.83 -2.51
CA VAL A 59 9.66 -0.32 -3.31
C VAL A 59 10.15 0.61 -4.42
N GLN A 60 11.08 1.52 -4.11
CA GLN A 60 11.70 2.42 -5.06
C GLN A 60 12.38 1.65 -6.20
N ALA A 61 13.19 0.65 -5.87
CA ALA A 61 13.86 -0.18 -6.87
C ALA A 61 12.89 -1.01 -7.70
N ALA A 62 11.82 -1.54 -7.10
CA ALA A 62 10.85 -2.39 -7.79
C ALA A 62 9.96 -1.64 -8.79
N GLY A 63 9.65 -0.37 -8.51
CA GLY A 63 8.82 0.48 -9.37
C GLY A 63 9.58 1.54 -10.15
N GLU A 64 10.92 1.55 -10.05
CA GLU A 64 11.81 2.60 -10.56
C GLU A 64 11.28 4.01 -10.26
N PHE A 65 10.83 4.23 -9.02
CA PHE A 65 10.24 5.50 -8.64
C PHE A 65 11.29 6.61 -8.58
N SER A 66 10.96 7.73 -9.20
CA SER A 66 11.70 8.98 -8.99
C SER A 66 11.56 9.46 -7.54
N ALA A 67 12.45 10.35 -7.11
CA ALA A 67 12.39 10.94 -5.76
C ALA A 67 11.02 11.60 -5.49
N ARG A 68 10.47 12.31 -6.48
CA ARG A 68 9.14 12.92 -6.39
C ARG A 68 8.03 11.88 -6.22
N GLN A 69 8.06 10.81 -7.00
CA GLN A 69 7.07 9.74 -6.85
C GLN A 69 7.20 9.03 -5.51
N MET A 70 8.41 8.91 -4.96
CA MET A 70 8.59 8.41 -3.60
C MET A 70 7.99 9.33 -2.54
N ASP A 71 7.96 10.65 -2.74
CA ASP A 71 7.22 11.56 -1.84
C ASP A 71 5.72 11.27 -1.87
N GLU A 72 5.15 10.99 -3.05
CA GLU A 72 3.74 10.62 -3.20
C GLU A 72 3.43 9.25 -2.57
N VAL A 73 4.32 8.27 -2.74
CA VAL A 73 4.23 6.95 -2.10
C VAL A 73 4.25 7.08 -0.56
N ARG A 74 5.12 7.93 -0.01
CA ARG A 74 5.17 8.17 1.44
C ARG A 74 3.91 8.83 1.96
N ALA A 75 3.37 9.81 1.22
CA ALA A 75 2.14 10.48 1.60
C ALA A 75 0.97 9.48 1.63
N GLY A 76 0.80 8.68 0.57
CA GLY A 76 -0.23 7.65 0.52
C GLY A 76 -0.05 6.58 1.60
N ALA A 77 1.18 6.16 1.89
CA ALA A 77 1.44 5.20 2.97
C ALA A 77 1.09 5.75 4.36
N ALA A 78 1.24 7.06 4.57
CA ALA A 78 0.84 7.70 5.83
C ALA A 78 -0.69 7.77 5.98
N GLU A 79 -1.42 8.03 4.89
CA GLU A 79 -2.89 8.02 4.88
C GLU A 79 -3.44 6.63 5.20
N ILE A 80 -2.91 5.57 4.56
CA ILE A 80 -3.33 4.19 4.82
C ILE A 80 -3.17 3.82 6.30
N ARG A 81 -2.01 4.14 6.90
CA ARG A 81 -1.79 3.84 8.33
C ARG A 81 -2.71 4.63 9.25
N ALA A 82 -3.01 5.88 8.92
CA ALA A 82 -3.95 6.70 9.69
C ALA A 82 -5.37 6.11 9.64
N ASP A 83 -5.80 5.64 8.48
CA ASP A 83 -7.08 4.96 8.28
C ASP A 83 -7.13 3.65 9.07
N ASP A 84 -6.08 2.83 9.02
CA ASP A 84 -5.99 1.58 9.78
C ASP A 84 -6.05 1.83 11.31
N GLU A 85 -5.35 2.86 11.80
CA GLU A 85 -5.42 3.27 13.21
C GLU A 85 -6.82 3.75 13.61
N GLU A 86 -7.52 4.46 12.71
CA GLU A 86 -8.91 4.85 12.91
C GLU A 86 -9.84 3.63 12.99
N ILE A 87 -9.73 2.70 12.05
CA ILE A 87 -10.50 1.44 12.04
C ILE A 87 -10.23 0.63 13.31
N ALA A 88 -8.98 0.51 13.74
CA ALA A 88 -8.62 -0.20 14.97
C ALA A 88 -9.25 0.45 16.21
N ARG A 89 -9.26 1.77 16.29
CA ARG A 89 -9.92 2.52 17.38
C ARG A 89 -11.44 2.29 17.38
N HIS A 90 -12.09 2.36 16.21
CA HIS A 90 -13.52 2.12 16.08
C HIS A 90 -13.89 0.68 16.45
N THR A 91 -13.11 -0.29 15.98
CA THR A 91 -13.32 -1.72 16.29
C THR A 91 -13.19 -1.98 17.79
N ARG A 92 -12.18 -1.40 18.45
CA ARG A 92 -11.98 -1.55 19.90
C ARG A 92 -13.09 -0.90 20.71
N ALA A 93 -13.60 0.26 20.29
CA ALA A 93 -14.71 0.93 20.96
C ALA A 93 -16.06 0.19 20.77
N ALA A 94 -16.20 -0.57 19.68
CA ALA A 94 -17.41 -1.31 19.34
C ALA A 94 -17.47 -2.74 19.93
N ALA A 95 -16.47 -3.16 20.72
CA ALA A 95 -16.49 -4.40 21.48
C ALA A 95 -16.90 -4.12 22.95
N PRO A 96 -18.19 -3.89 23.28
CA PRO A 96 -18.62 -3.81 24.65
C PRO A 96 -18.50 -5.17 25.33
N GLU A 97 -18.03 -5.13 26.58
CA GLU A 97 -17.87 -6.23 27.52
C GLU A 97 -19.08 -7.17 27.52
N ASN A 98 -18.88 -8.36 26.97
CA ASN A 98 -19.84 -9.46 27.08
C ASN A 98 -19.39 -10.39 28.22
N GLU A 99 -19.11 -9.83 29.40
CA GLU A 99 -18.55 -10.61 30.49
C GLU A 99 -18.95 -10.13 31.88
N GLU A 100 -20.20 -9.70 32.10
CA GLU A 100 -20.74 -9.55 33.47
C GLU A 100 -22.26 -9.78 33.51
N ARG A 101 -22.70 -10.97 33.10
CA ARG A 101 -24.00 -11.53 33.48
C ARG A 101 -23.85 -13.02 33.81
N ARG A 102 -23.28 -13.31 34.99
CA ARG A 102 -23.44 -14.59 35.69
C ARG A 102 -23.79 -14.32 37.14
#